data_AF-A0A2D6Q2B1-F1
#
_entry.id   AF-A0A2D6Q2B1-F1
#
_cell.length_a   1.000
_cell.length_b   1.000
_cell.length_c   1.000
_cell.angle_alpha   90.00
_cell.angle_beta   90.00
_cell.angle_gamma   90.00
#
_symmetry.space_group_name_H-M   'P 1'
#
loop_
_entity.id
_entity.type
_entity.pdbx_description
1 polymer ?
#
loop_
_entity_poly.entity_id
_entity_poly.type
_entity_poly.pdbx_seq_one_letter_code
_entity_poly.pdbx_strand_id
1 'polypeptide(L)' 'MKKKKTRSVYVVTRNGRRIEEDNYFGEQQAKERAQALIKMLKEWDDDDKGSVDVIRTSQPYKIW' A
#
# COMPACT_ATOMS: atom_id res chain seq x y z
N MET A 1 30.71 -11.92 3.90
CA MET A 1 29.27 -11.88 4.27
C MET A 1 28.44 -11.51 3.04
N LYS A 2 27.60 -12.41 2.51
CA LYS A 2 26.69 -12.07 1.39
C LYS A 2 25.55 -11.21 1.94
N LYS A 3 25.47 -9.93 1.56
CA LYS A 3 24.31 -9.06 1.85
C LYS A 3 23.05 -9.74 1.29
N LYS A 4 22.14 -10.20 2.14
CA LYS A 4 20.81 -10.65 1.71
C LYS A 4 20.13 -9.45 1.05
N LYS A 5 19.92 -9.50 -0.27
CA LYS A 5 19.06 -8.51 -0.96
C LYS A 5 17.67 -8.67 -0.37
N THR A 6 17.25 -7.73 0.47
CA THR A 6 15.86 -7.67 0.93
C THR A 6 15.00 -7.31 -0.27
N ARG A 7 14.13 -8.24 -0.68
CA ARG A 7 13.22 -8.02 -1.80
C ARG A 7 12.24 -6.92 -1.38
N SER A 8 12.19 -5.83 -2.13
CA SER A 8 11.18 -4.80 -1.92
C SER A 8 9.80 -5.35 -2.29
N VAL A 9 8.80 -4.93 -1.54
CA VAL A 9 7.38 -5.16 -1.79
C VAL A 9 6.68 -3.81 -1.90
N TYR A 10 5.42 -3.84 -2.33
CA TYR A 10 4.53 -2.69 -2.36
C TYR A 10 3.45 -2.88 -1.30
N VAL A 11 3.11 -1.81 -0.58
CA VAL A 11 2.01 -1.79 0.37
C VAL A 11 1.03 -0.69 -0.02
N VAL A 12 -0.25 -0.93 0.18
CA VAL A 12 -1.27 0.11 0.09
C VAL A 12 -1.43 0.73 1.48
N THR A 13 -1.46 2.05 1.53
CA THR A 13 -1.66 2.81 2.76
C THR A 13 -2.87 3.71 2.66
N ARG A 14 -3.49 4.02 3.80
CA ARG A 14 -4.50 5.07 3.98
C ARG A 14 -4.07 5.92 5.16
N ASN A 15 -4.01 7.24 4.98
CA ASN A 15 -3.49 8.17 6.00
C ASN A 15 -2.09 7.77 6.51
N GLY A 16 -1.22 7.30 5.61
CA GLY A 16 0.13 6.84 5.94
C GLY A 16 0.21 5.48 6.65
N ARG A 17 -0.92 4.89 7.03
CA ARG A 17 -0.99 3.59 7.71
C ARG A 17 -1.23 2.47 6.72
N ARG A 18 -0.65 1.30 6.97
CA ARG A 18 -1.03 0.09 6.21
C ARG A 18 -2.46 -0.30 6.54
N ILE A 19 -3.20 -0.63 5.49
CA ILE A 19 -4.60 -1.06 5.58
C ILE A 19 -4.77 -2.57 5.41
N GLU A 20 -3.72 -3.25 4.96
CA GLU A 20 -3.72 -4.67 4.63
C GLU A 20 -2.50 -5.36 5.22
N GLU A 21 -2.71 -6.57 5.73
CA GLU A 21 -1.66 -7.45 6.27
C GLU A 21 -0.77 -8.00 5.15
N ASP A 22 -1.34 -8.19 3.96
CA ASP A 22 -0.64 -8.69 2.79
C ASP A 22 0.17 -7.60 2.08
N ASN A 23 1.25 -8.02 1.44
CA ASN A 23 2.09 -7.17 0.61
C ASN A 23 1.97 -7.58 -0.85
N TYR A 24 2.12 -6.60 -1.74
CA TYR A 24 2.10 -6.80 -3.18
C TYR A 24 3.52 -6.98 -3.72
N PHE A 25 3.71 -7.96 -4.60
CA PHE A 25 5.00 -8.18 -5.27
C PHE A 25 5.13 -7.37 -6.56
N GLY A 26 4.01 -6.90 -7.13
CA GLY A 26 3.95 -6.09 -8.33
C GLY A 26 3.33 -4.72 -8.06
N GLU A 27 3.93 -3.67 -8.64
CA GLU A 27 3.44 -2.29 -8.50
C GLU A 27 2.04 -2.12 -9.09
N GLN A 28 1.78 -2.76 -10.25
CA GLN A 28 0.50 -2.69 -10.93
C GLN A 28 -0.65 -3.25 -10.08
N GLN A 29 -0.43 -4.40 -9.45
CA GLN A 29 -1.42 -5.03 -8.57
C GLN A 29 -1.74 -4.14 -7.36
N ALA A 30 -0.71 -3.51 -6.76
CA ALA A 30 -0.91 -2.56 -5.67
C ALA A 30 -1.68 -1.30 -6.11
N LYS A 31 -1.40 -0.79 -7.32
CA LYS A 31 -2.12 0.35 -7.91
C LYS A 31 -3.58 0.04 -8.20
N GLU A 32 -3.88 -1.14 -8.76
CA GLU A 32 -5.25 -1.60 -9.00
C GLU A 32 -6.03 -1.70 -7.68
N ARG A 33 -5.39 -2.26 -6.64
CA ARG A 33 -6.00 -2.31 -5.31
C ARG A 33 -6.26 -0.91 -4.74
N ALA A 34 -5.29 -0.01 -4.82
CA ALA A 34 -5.42 1.36 -4.33
C ALA A 34 -6.56 2.10 -5.06
N GLN A 35 -6.67 1.95 -6.38
CA GLN A 35 -7.77 2.50 -7.17
C GLN A 35 -9.13 1.94 -6.76
N ALA A 36 -9.23 0.63 -6.53
CA ALA A 36 -10.46 0.01 -6.04
C ALA A 36 -10.86 0.57 -4.67
N LEU A 37 -9.90 0.78 -3.77
CA LEU A 37 -10.15 1.41 -2.47
C LEU A 37 -10.63 2.85 -2.63
N ILE A 38 -9.93 3.67 -3.42
CA ILE A 38 -10.31 5.06 -3.67
C ILE A 38 -11.74 5.14 -4.24
N LYS A 39 -12.09 4.24 -5.16
CA LYS A 39 -13.45 4.17 -5.72
C LYS A 39 -14.48 3.90 -4.64
N MET A 40 -14.22 2.93 -3.76
CA MET A 40 -15.08 2.63 -2.61
C MET A 40 -15.18 3.85 -1.67
N LEU A 41 -14.06 4.46 -1.28
CA LEU A 41 -14.09 5.63 -0.38
C LEU A 41 -14.87 6.82 -0.97
N LYS A 42 -14.79 7.04 -2.29
CA LYS A 42 -15.60 8.05 -2.98
C LYS A 42 -17.08 7.74 -2.94
N GLU A 43 -17.48 6.48 -3.10
CA GLU A 43 -18.88 6.05 -3.05
C GLU A 43 -19.50 6.29 -1.67
N TRP A 44 -18.70 6.14 -0.62
CA TRP A 44 -19.12 6.36 0.78
C TRP A 44 -18.92 7.79 1.27
N ASP A 45 -18.50 8.71 0.39
CA ASP A 45 -18.07 10.08 0.71
C ASP A 45 -17.11 10.18 1.91
N ASP A 46 -16.20 9.22 2.03
CA ASP A 46 -15.20 9.19 3.09
C ASP A 46 -14.20 10.33 2.89
N ASP A 47 -13.86 11.04 3.97
CA ASP A 47 -12.91 12.17 3.94
C ASP A 47 -11.49 11.75 3.53
N ASP A 48 -11.12 10.49 3.77
CA ASP A 48 -9.79 9.96 3.48
C ASP A 48 -9.63 9.45 2.04
N LYS A 49 -10.62 9.67 1.17
CA LYS A 49 -10.58 9.27 -0.25
C LYS A 49 -9.35 9.79 -1.01
N GLY A 50 -8.71 10.87 -0.53
CA GLY A 50 -7.48 11.45 -1.09
C GLY A 50 -6.18 10.94 -0.45
N SER A 51 -6.25 10.16 0.63
CA SER A 51 -5.10 9.78 1.44
C SER A 51 -4.64 8.35 1.22
N VAL A 52 -4.96 7.76 0.06
CA VAL A 52 -4.58 6.40 -0.32
C VAL A 52 -3.35 6.41 -1.20
N ASP A 53 -2.31 5.69 -0.79
CA ASP A 53 -1.00 5.66 -1.46
C ASP A 53 -0.48 4.23 -1.65
N VAL A 54 0.50 4.09 -2.56
CA VAL A 54 1.27 2.84 -2.75
C VAL A 54 2.73 3.10 -2.41
N ILE A 55 3.24 2.42 -1.39
CA ILE A 55 4.62 2.58 -0.91
C ILE A 55 5.44 1.34 -1.26
N ARG A 56 6.56 1.55 -1.96
CA ARG A 56 7.59 0.53 -2.17
C ARG A 56 8.56 0.50 -1.00
N THR A 57 8.68 -0.65 -0.32
CA THR A 57 9.54 -0.77 0.87
C THR A 57 10.16 -2.16 0.99
N SER A 58 11.31 -2.25 1.66
CA SER A 58 11.90 -3.53 2.11
C SER A 58 11.59 -3.84 3.58
N GLN A 59 10.87 -2.94 4.27
CA GLN A 59 10.51 -3.02 5.68
C GLN A 59 9.03 -2.68 5.87
N PRO A 60 8.09 -3.47 5.32
CA PRO A 60 6.65 -3.18 5.37
C PRO A 60 6.07 -3.21 6.79
N TYR A 61 6.73 -3.87 7.74
CA TYR A 61 6.38 -3.90 9.16
C TYR A 61 6.69 -2.58 9.92
N LYS A 62 7.32 -1.59 9.26
CA LYS A 62 7.61 -0.29 9.86
C LYS A 62 6.61 0.80 9.46
N ILE A 63 5.63 0.48 8.63
CA ILE A 63 4.60 1.41 8.19
C ILE A 63 3.39 1.15 9.07
N TRP A 64 3.14 2.07 10.01
CA TRP A 64 2.13 1.98 11.08
C TRP A 64 1.04 3.03 10.90
#